data_AF-A0A7S4PRN0-F1
#
_entry.id   AF-A0A7S4PRN0-F1
#
_cell.length_a   1.000
_cell.length_b   1.000
_cell.length_c   1.000
_cell.angle_alpha   90.00
_cell.angle_beta   90.00
_cell.angle_gamma   90.00
#
_symmetry.space_group_name_H-M   'P 1'
#
loop_
_entity.id
_entity.type
_entity.pdbx_description
1 polymer ?
#
loop_
_entity_poly.entity_id
_entity_poly.type
_entity_poly.pdbx_seq_one_letter_code
_entity_poly.pdbx_strand_id
1 'polypeptide(L)'
;MKIYCILLDALPWSSGGEGARHARDNTAGESLAEIARARSLRHVHQVSTGMFTTTTLLSMLTGTLPSDVVPGGVGYLAHHEDRYYEWMKDRKIHLFQHLMAAGFKIKLHNHLDFILRMLLGYRSDDPLTEFRTDSSGEWWNIELSSTNVREGSFDASMQTFEEFDDEELCGRYYELEEAYIRQLQSKSSETNTFFFTQQQDWHDSWYTKRLSAMRRSRRRTLEWLKLWNFDEPDAVFWIFSDHGYQVETVISPKDTLTWMLFRDNRPQPMHPMRSVISSVDFYSTIMCLLGKTDHQDTEALVPINKAASLERVFLGEDSRVKDNEKFCEAAVVSTIVEWDDQPSISYPITMYLACYVRHLNTIKIFRYLFLHENPYAAEKISLTDLPDKDGCRARLLGSLREKFSWVKKEELEQAILSSSSSSSSSSS
;
A
#
# COMPACT_ATOMS: atom_id res chain seq x y z
N MET A 1 20.74 -0.51 -12.48
CA MET A 1 19.37 -0.20 -12.07
C MET A 1 19.18 -0.07 -10.55
N LYS A 2 18.78 1.12 -10.10
CA LYS A 2 18.27 1.32 -8.73
C LYS A 2 16.74 1.25 -8.71
N ILE A 3 16.17 0.70 -7.64
CA ILE A 3 14.72 0.64 -7.40
C ILE A 3 14.46 1.32 -6.06
N TYR A 4 13.73 2.43 -6.07
CA TYR A 4 13.32 3.18 -4.90
C TYR A 4 11.85 2.88 -4.59
N CYS A 5 11.59 2.23 -3.46
CA CYS A 5 10.27 1.99 -2.91
C CYS A 5 10.07 2.94 -1.72
N ILE A 6 9.19 3.93 -1.89
CA ILE A 6 9.00 5.02 -0.92
C ILE A 6 7.57 4.98 -0.42
N LEU A 7 7.40 4.72 0.86
CA LEU A 7 6.09 4.69 1.52
C LEU A 7 5.83 6.03 2.22
N LEU A 8 4.71 6.67 1.87
CA LEU A 8 4.15 7.83 2.58
C LEU A 8 2.86 7.39 3.27
N ASP A 9 2.96 7.03 4.55
CA ASP A 9 1.87 6.37 5.29
C ASP A 9 0.62 7.24 5.31
N ALA A 10 -0.47 6.67 4.80
CA ALA A 10 -1.79 7.29 4.76
C ALA A 10 -1.87 8.76 4.28
N LEU A 11 -0.85 9.26 3.57
CA LEU A 11 -0.83 10.65 3.11
C LEU A 11 -1.94 10.86 2.07
N PRO A 12 -2.85 11.84 2.24
CA PRO A 12 -3.92 12.05 1.27
C PRO A 12 -3.40 12.62 -0.06
N TRP A 13 -3.95 12.11 -1.16
CA TRP A 13 -3.65 12.56 -2.53
C TRP A 13 -3.91 14.06 -2.74
N SER A 14 -5.08 14.54 -2.28
CA SER A 14 -5.54 15.92 -2.49
C SER A 14 -5.66 16.71 -1.19
N SER A 15 -5.61 18.03 -1.32
CA SER A 15 -5.88 19.00 -0.25
C SER A 15 -7.38 19.20 0.03
N GLY A 16 -8.29 18.41 -0.57
CA GLY A 16 -9.75 18.63 -0.53
C GLY A 16 -10.60 17.61 0.25
N GLY A 17 -10.03 16.46 0.65
CA GLY A 17 -10.73 15.43 1.43
C GLY A 17 -11.08 15.90 2.85
N GLU A 18 -11.96 15.22 3.58
CA GLU A 18 -12.30 15.56 4.98
C GLU A 18 -11.07 15.77 5.87
N GLY A 19 -10.02 14.96 5.71
CA GLY A 19 -8.75 15.15 6.42
C GLY A 19 -8.01 16.43 6.06
N ALA A 20 -8.16 16.92 4.83
CA ALA A 20 -7.62 18.19 4.39
C ALA A 20 -8.56 19.38 4.67
N ARG A 21 -9.89 19.14 4.81
CA ARG A 21 -10.86 20.12 5.29
C ARG A 21 -10.64 20.47 6.76
N HIS A 22 -10.25 19.51 7.58
CA HIS A 22 -9.82 19.76 8.97
C HIS A 22 -8.44 20.44 9.04
N ALA A 23 -7.60 20.20 8.03
CA ALA A 23 -6.33 20.90 7.86
C ALA A 23 -6.46 22.30 7.20
N ARG A 24 -7.69 22.84 7.00
CA ARG A 24 -7.93 24.17 6.41
C ARG A 24 -7.19 25.26 7.17
N ASP A 25 -6.01 25.55 6.67
CA ASP A 25 -5.43 26.87 6.71
C ASP A 25 -5.74 27.51 5.36
N ASN A 26 -6.06 28.80 5.35
CA ASN A 26 -6.26 29.58 4.11
C ASN A 26 -4.92 29.88 3.41
N THR A 27 -3.88 29.09 3.67
CA THR A 27 -2.58 29.20 3.04
C THR A 27 -2.52 28.19 1.89
N ALA A 28 -2.22 28.70 0.70
CA ALA A 28 -1.99 27.95 -0.52
C ALA A 28 -0.77 27.01 -0.37
N GLY A 29 -0.94 25.91 0.36
CA GLY A 29 0.06 24.87 0.50
C GLY A 29 0.00 23.90 -0.68
N GLU A 30 1.16 23.59 -1.24
CA GLU A 30 1.32 22.61 -2.32
C GLU A 30 0.74 21.23 -1.93
N SER A 31 0.21 20.53 -2.91
CA SER A 31 -0.37 19.20 -2.80
C SER A 31 0.52 18.13 -3.41
N LEU A 32 0.33 16.87 -2.98
CA LEU A 32 1.04 15.73 -3.57
C LEU A 32 0.80 15.66 -5.09
N ALA A 33 -0.43 15.93 -5.53
CA ALA A 33 -0.77 16.02 -6.94
C ALA A 33 -0.02 17.14 -7.70
N GLU A 34 0.30 18.26 -7.05
CA GLU A 34 1.12 19.33 -7.66
C GLU A 34 2.58 18.91 -7.76
N ILE A 35 3.16 18.32 -6.70
CA ILE A 35 4.54 17.80 -6.73
C ILE A 35 4.67 16.71 -7.79
N ALA A 36 3.72 15.77 -7.85
CA ALA A 36 3.72 14.70 -8.83
C ALA A 36 3.73 15.23 -10.27
N ARG A 37 2.85 16.19 -10.58
CA ARG A 37 2.81 16.85 -11.89
C ARG A 37 4.09 17.60 -12.20
N ALA A 38 4.60 18.40 -11.25
CA ALA A 38 5.82 19.18 -11.42
C ALA A 38 7.06 18.31 -11.64
N ARG A 39 7.06 17.08 -11.09
CA ARG A 39 8.18 16.13 -11.18
C ARG A 39 7.95 15.00 -12.19
N SER A 40 6.94 15.13 -13.05
CA SER A 40 6.59 14.12 -14.08
C SER A 40 6.43 12.70 -13.50
N LEU A 41 5.90 12.60 -12.28
CA LEU A 41 5.56 11.33 -11.65
C LEU A 41 4.17 10.90 -12.11
N ARG A 42 4.04 9.68 -12.62
CA ARG A 42 2.77 9.18 -13.13
C ARG A 42 1.90 8.66 -12.00
N HIS A 43 0.74 9.27 -11.83
CA HIS A 43 -0.28 8.80 -10.88
C HIS A 43 -1.01 7.56 -11.40
N VAL A 44 -1.20 6.60 -10.49
CA VAL A 44 -2.01 5.41 -10.65
C VAL A 44 -2.78 5.19 -9.34
N HIS A 45 -4.05 4.86 -9.41
CA HIS A 45 -4.81 4.43 -8.24
C HIS A 45 -4.36 3.03 -7.80
N GLN A 46 -4.25 2.82 -6.49
CA GLN A 46 -3.88 1.54 -5.93
C GLN A 46 -5.03 0.99 -5.08
N VAL A 47 -5.43 -0.25 -5.36
CA VAL A 47 -6.24 -1.04 -4.44
C VAL A 47 -5.27 -1.69 -3.45
N SER A 48 -5.17 -1.10 -2.27
CA SER A 48 -4.34 -1.62 -1.19
C SER A 48 -4.99 -2.83 -0.54
N THR A 49 -4.14 -3.81 -0.19
CA THR A 49 -4.57 -5.05 0.46
C THR A 49 -4.33 -4.95 1.94
N GLY A 50 -5.39 -5.03 2.75
CA GLY A 50 -5.23 -4.83 4.18
C GLY A 50 -5.03 -3.36 4.48
N MET A 51 -5.94 -2.80 5.25
CA MET A 51 -6.02 -1.37 5.53
C MET A 51 -5.02 -0.94 6.61
N PHE A 52 -3.81 -1.49 6.55
CA PHE A 52 -2.67 -1.20 7.41
C PHE A 52 -1.37 -1.62 6.71
N THR A 53 -0.27 -1.03 7.13
CA THR A 53 1.05 -1.12 6.49
C THR A 53 1.52 -2.55 6.26
N THR A 54 1.48 -3.39 7.30
CA THR A 54 2.07 -4.75 7.23
C THR A 54 1.40 -5.64 6.19
N THR A 55 0.07 -5.58 6.04
CA THR A 55 -0.65 -6.40 5.06
C THR A 55 -0.50 -5.91 3.64
N THR A 56 -0.45 -4.59 3.45
CA THR A 56 -0.16 -4.03 2.13
C THR A 56 1.25 -4.40 1.69
N LEU A 57 2.24 -4.25 2.59
CA LEU A 57 3.61 -4.66 2.32
C LEU A 57 3.74 -6.17 2.11
N LEU A 58 3.06 -7.01 2.89
CA LEU A 58 3.04 -8.46 2.68
C LEU A 58 2.61 -8.79 1.24
N SER A 59 1.55 -8.13 0.78
CA SER A 59 1.00 -8.34 -0.56
C SER A 59 1.95 -7.88 -1.65
N MET A 60 2.60 -6.74 -1.44
CA MET A 60 3.64 -6.23 -2.35
C MET A 60 4.86 -7.15 -2.42
N LEU A 61 5.29 -7.69 -1.28
CA LEU A 61 6.54 -8.47 -1.19
C LEU A 61 6.38 -9.93 -1.60
N THR A 62 5.15 -10.47 -1.62
CA THR A 62 4.86 -11.86 -1.97
C THR A 62 4.08 -12.02 -3.27
N GLY A 63 3.38 -10.98 -3.72
CA GLY A 63 2.43 -11.07 -4.83
C GLY A 63 1.17 -11.88 -4.50
N THR A 64 0.86 -12.09 -3.22
CA THR A 64 -0.30 -12.88 -2.75
C THR A 64 -1.07 -12.13 -1.68
N LEU A 65 -2.31 -12.55 -1.39
CA LEU A 65 -3.07 -11.93 -0.30
C LEU A 65 -2.57 -12.44 1.07
N PRO A 66 -2.75 -11.67 2.15
CA PRO A 66 -2.40 -12.10 3.49
C PRO A 66 -3.02 -13.44 3.88
N SER A 67 -4.27 -13.72 3.49
CA SER A 67 -4.93 -15.01 3.71
C SER A 67 -4.34 -16.20 2.96
N ASP A 68 -3.66 -15.95 1.83
CA ASP A 68 -2.98 -17.01 1.08
C ASP A 68 -1.70 -17.46 1.81
N VAL A 69 -1.17 -16.57 2.66
CA VAL A 69 0.05 -16.78 3.44
C VAL A 69 -0.28 -17.25 4.87
N VAL A 70 -1.29 -16.66 5.49
CA VAL A 70 -1.71 -16.93 6.87
C VAL A 70 -3.18 -17.34 6.87
N PRO A 71 -3.51 -18.60 7.22
CA PRO A 71 -4.90 -19.06 7.25
C PRO A 71 -5.79 -18.18 8.13
N GLY A 72 -6.86 -17.62 7.55
CA GLY A 72 -7.75 -16.68 8.23
C GLY A 72 -7.35 -15.20 8.14
N GLY A 73 -6.33 -14.89 7.34
CA GLY A 73 -5.79 -13.54 7.19
C GLY A 73 -5.13 -13.01 8.47
N VAL A 74 -4.83 -11.72 8.50
CA VAL A 74 -3.90 -11.15 9.49
C VAL A 74 -4.54 -10.01 10.26
N GLY A 75 -5.10 -10.24 11.44
CA GLY A 75 -5.67 -9.15 12.26
C GLY A 75 -4.66 -8.09 12.73
N TYR A 76 -5.15 -6.95 13.23
CA TYR A 76 -4.29 -5.88 13.77
C TYR A 76 -3.34 -6.38 14.88
N LEU A 77 -3.73 -7.18 15.86
CA LEU A 77 -2.78 -7.70 16.84
C LEU A 77 -1.96 -8.88 16.34
N ALA A 78 -2.38 -9.58 15.29
CA ALA A 78 -1.68 -10.75 14.80
C ALA A 78 -0.25 -10.41 14.35
N HIS A 79 -0.04 -9.22 13.75
CA HIS A 79 1.29 -8.82 13.29
C HIS A 79 2.31 -8.57 14.42
N HIS A 80 1.87 -8.55 15.68
CA HIS A 80 2.76 -8.48 16.85
C HIS A 80 3.18 -9.86 17.40
N GLU A 81 2.63 -10.95 16.87
CA GLU A 81 2.88 -12.33 17.33
C GLU A 81 3.87 -13.05 16.40
N ASP A 82 4.85 -13.77 16.94
CA ASP A 82 5.88 -14.48 16.14
C ASP A 82 5.30 -15.44 15.12
N ARG A 83 4.22 -16.15 15.50
CA ARG A 83 3.52 -17.09 14.62
C ARG A 83 3.07 -16.46 13.30
N TYR A 84 2.85 -15.14 13.28
CA TYR A 84 2.48 -14.43 12.07
C TYR A 84 3.60 -14.43 11.03
N TYR A 85 4.86 -14.49 11.44
CA TYR A 85 5.99 -14.43 10.52
C TYR A 85 6.54 -15.82 10.17
N GLU A 86 5.97 -16.89 10.71
CA GLU A 86 6.49 -18.26 10.47
C GLU A 86 6.45 -18.70 9.02
N TRP A 87 5.52 -18.18 8.21
CA TRP A 87 5.48 -18.43 6.77
C TRP A 87 6.77 -18.00 6.05
N MET A 88 7.53 -17.05 6.62
CA MET A 88 8.83 -16.66 6.08
C MET A 88 9.91 -17.70 6.29
N LYS A 89 9.74 -18.68 7.19
CA LYS A 89 10.73 -19.75 7.37
C LYS A 89 10.95 -20.54 6.07
N ASP A 90 9.93 -20.65 5.23
CA ASP A 90 9.98 -21.38 3.96
C ASP A 90 10.43 -20.54 2.75
N ARG A 91 10.67 -19.22 2.93
CA ARG A 91 11.30 -18.16 2.09
C ARG A 91 11.02 -18.07 0.58
N LYS A 92 10.57 -19.12 -0.11
CA LYS A 92 10.58 -19.31 -1.58
C LYS A 92 9.78 -18.29 -2.39
N ILE A 93 8.86 -17.57 -1.76
CA ILE A 93 7.95 -16.62 -2.41
C ILE A 93 8.33 -15.15 -2.20
N HIS A 94 9.39 -14.86 -1.44
CA HIS A 94 9.67 -13.49 -1.01
C HIS A 94 10.51 -12.70 -2.03
N LEU A 95 10.05 -11.48 -2.37
CA LEU A 95 10.70 -10.60 -3.35
C LEU A 95 12.19 -10.36 -3.07
N PHE A 96 12.56 -10.15 -1.81
CA PHE A 96 13.96 -9.95 -1.42
C PHE A 96 14.89 -11.10 -1.83
N GLN A 97 14.41 -12.35 -1.82
CA GLN A 97 15.23 -13.45 -2.33
C GLN A 97 15.51 -13.31 -3.82
N HIS A 98 14.49 -12.92 -4.60
CA HIS A 98 14.66 -12.72 -6.02
C HIS A 98 15.57 -11.55 -6.35
N LEU A 99 15.49 -10.47 -5.57
CA LEU A 99 16.39 -9.32 -5.67
C LEU A 99 17.83 -9.73 -5.34
N MET A 100 18.06 -10.39 -4.20
CA MET A 100 19.40 -10.85 -3.78
C MET A 100 19.99 -11.85 -4.78
N ALA A 101 19.19 -12.80 -5.28
CA ALA A 101 19.61 -13.74 -6.31
C ALA A 101 19.95 -13.05 -7.65
N ALA A 102 19.35 -11.90 -7.93
CA ALA A 102 19.69 -11.05 -9.07
C ALA A 102 20.86 -10.09 -8.77
N GLY A 103 21.52 -10.23 -7.62
CA GLY A 103 22.68 -9.43 -7.23
C GLY A 103 22.33 -8.02 -6.74
N PHE A 104 21.09 -7.79 -6.28
CA PHE A 104 20.71 -6.52 -5.67
C PHE A 104 21.23 -6.43 -4.23
N LYS A 105 21.78 -5.27 -3.89
CA LYS A 105 21.93 -4.83 -2.51
C LYS A 105 20.58 -4.30 -2.02
N ILE A 106 20.13 -4.73 -0.85
CA ILE A 106 18.92 -4.22 -0.20
C ILE A 106 19.34 -3.12 0.78
N LYS A 107 18.68 -1.99 0.74
CA LYS A 107 18.89 -0.88 1.67
C LYS A 107 17.56 -0.50 2.28
N LEU A 108 17.48 -0.52 3.59
CA LEU A 108 16.27 -0.19 4.35
C LEU A 108 16.58 1.04 5.21
N HIS A 109 15.74 2.06 5.11
CA HIS A 109 15.92 3.33 5.79
C HIS A 109 14.65 3.80 6.49
N ASN A 110 14.76 4.23 7.75
CA ASN A 110 13.67 4.78 8.60
C ASN A 110 12.45 3.85 8.86
N HIS A 111 11.99 3.81 10.12
CA HIS A 111 10.77 3.11 10.56
C HIS A 111 10.67 1.63 10.08
N LEU A 112 11.69 0.85 10.43
CA LEU A 112 11.97 -0.44 9.79
C LEU A 112 11.41 -1.68 10.49
N ASP A 113 10.81 -1.56 11.66
CA ASP A 113 10.47 -2.72 12.51
C ASP A 113 9.61 -3.76 11.77
N PHE A 114 8.55 -3.33 11.06
CA PHE A 114 7.68 -4.26 10.36
C PHE A 114 8.32 -4.92 9.14
N ILE A 115 9.07 -4.17 8.33
CA ILE A 115 9.76 -4.74 7.15
C ILE A 115 10.89 -5.68 7.57
N LEU A 116 11.57 -5.40 8.69
CA LEU A 116 12.58 -6.27 9.27
C LEU A 116 11.98 -7.57 9.81
N ARG A 117 10.82 -7.52 10.46
CA ARG A 117 10.12 -8.74 10.92
C ARG A 117 9.65 -9.59 9.75
N MET A 118 9.09 -8.98 8.70
CA MET A 118 8.75 -9.68 7.46
C MET A 118 9.99 -10.26 6.77
N LEU A 119 11.16 -9.66 6.93
CA LEU A 119 12.42 -10.22 6.46
C LEU A 119 12.89 -11.41 7.29
N LEU A 120 13.00 -11.22 8.61
CA LEU A 120 13.57 -12.19 9.55
C LEU A 120 12.70 -13.43 9.72
N GLY A 121 11.37 -13.27 9.59
CA GLY A 121 10.42 -14.33 9.82
C GLY A 121 10.08 -14.57 11.29
N TYR A 122 10.38 -13.61 12.16
CA TYR A 122 10.04 -13.60 13.58
C TYR A 122 10.21 -12.18 14.16
N ARG A 123 9.69 -11.96 15.38
CA ARG A 123 9.93 -10.75 16.15
C ARG A 123 11.26 -10.88 16.89
N SER A 124 12.13 -9.91 16.64
CA SER A 124 13.35 -9.75 17.41
C SER A 124 13.19 -8.64 18.44
N ASP A 125 13.69 -8.83 19.64
CA ASP A 125 13.82 -7.77 20.65
C ASP A 125 14.95 -6.79 20.27
N ASP A 126 15.92 -7.24 19.47
CA ASP A 126 16.99 -6.42 18.90
C ASP A 126 17.35 -6.94 17.49
N PRO A 127 16.53 -6.61 16.47
CA PRO A 127 16.74 -7.10 15.12
C PRO A 127 18.11 -6.71 14.58
N LEU A 128 18.66 -5.57 14.99
CA LEU A 128 19.95 -5.07 14.51
C LEU A 128 21.10 -5.99 14.93
N THR A 129 21.09 -6.45 16.17
CA THR A 129 22.10 -7.36 16.69
C THR A 129 22.02 -8.71 15.98
N GLU A 130 20.81 -9.23 15.72
CA GLU A 130 20.63 -10.50 15.01
C GLU A 130 21.09 -10.42 13.54
N PHE A 131 20.74 -9.34 12.83
CA PHE A 131 21.21 -9.09 11.46
C PHE A 131 22.75 -9.03 11.37
N ARG A 132 23.42 -8.48 12.39
CA ARG A 132 24.88 -8.36 12.43
C ARG A 132 25.59 -9.67 12.79
N THR A 133 24.88 -10.62 13.41
CA THR A 133 25.49 -11.83 13.99
C THR A 133 25.16 -13.11 13.25
N ASP A 134 24.28 -13.09 12.24
CA ASP A 134 23.96 -14.30 11.47
C ASP A 134 25.17 -14.85 10.70
N SER A 135 25.56 -16.05 11.11
CA SER A 135 26.63 -16.88 10.52
C SER A 135 26.35 -17.40 9.10
N SER A 136 25.12 -17.26 8.59
CA SER A 136 24.71 -17.80 7.28
C SER A 136 25.27 -17.07 6.06
N GLY A 137 25.75 -15.82 6.21
CA GLY A 137 26.25 -15.03 5.08
C GLY A 137 25.17 -14.36 4.21
N GLU A 138 23.89 -14.72 4.36
CA GLU A 138 22.82 -14.23 3.46
C GLU A 138 22.44 -12.77 3.70
N TRP A 139 22.55 -12.27 4.93
CA TRP A 139 22.14 -10.91 5.32
C TRP A 139 23.15 -9.80 4.99
N TRP A 140 24.33 -10.17 4.50
CA TRP A 140 25.43 -9.24 4.24
C TRP A 140 25.11 -8.26 3.09
N ASN A 141 24.07 -8.56 2.32
CA ASN A 141 23.54 -7.70 1.26
C ASN A 141 22.46 -6.72 1.74
N ILE A 142 22.10 -6.71 3.02
CA ILE A 142 21.12 -5.78 3.60
C ILE A 142 21.83 -4.70 4.41
N GLU A 143 21.64 -3.44 4.03
CA GLU A 143 22.14 -2.26 4.75
C GLU A 143 20.98 -1.57 5.45
N LEU A 144 21.12 -1.37 6.76
CA LEU A 144 20.14 -0.68 7.60
C LEU A 144 20.65 0.72 7.92
N SER A 145 19.81 1.72 7.76
CA SER A 145 20.12 3.11 8.09
C SER A 145 18.91 3.82 8.72
N SER A 146 19.20 4.89 9.45
CA SER A 146 18.18 5.80 9.99
C SER A 146 18.81 7.19 10.06
N THR A 147 18.05 8.21 9.71
CA THR A 147 18.46 9.59 9.98
C THR A 147 18.03 9.95 11.37
N ASN A 148 18.99 9.89 12.30
CA ASN A 148 18.71 10.13 13.69
C ASN A 148 19.50 11.33 14.22
N VAL A 149 18.81 12.22 14.93
CA VAL A 149 19.41 13.37 15.62
C VAL A 149 19.86 13.01 17.05
N ARG A 150 19.41 11.87 17.61
CA ARG A 150 19.75 11.29 18.92
C ARG A 150 20.22 9.84 18.77
N GLU A 151 21.51 9.54 18.89
CA GLU A 151 22.10 8.20 18.69
C GLU A 151 21.21 7.01 19.18
N GLY A 152 20.96 6.02 18.31
CA GLY A 152 20.47 4.69 18.71
C GLY A 152 19.00 4.31 18.45
N SER A 153 18.16 5.19 17.90
CA SER A 153 16.77 4.87 17.48
C SER A 153 16.62 4.80 15.94
N PHE A 154 15.87 3.82 15.43
CA PHE A 154 15.49 3.70 14.01
C PHE A 154 14.10 4.29 13.72
N ASP A 155 13.53 4.98 14.70
CA ASP A 155 12.15 5.43 14.68
C ASP A 155 12.06 6.96 14.60
N ALA A 156 11.85 7.46 13.39
CA ALA A 156 11.31 8.79 13.17
C ALA A 156 9.78 8.70 13.30
N SER A 157 9.28 8.38 14.50
CA SER A 157 7.85 8.43 14.82
C SER A 157 7.48 9.77 15.43
N MET A 158 6.19 9.98 15.64
CA MET A 158 5.67 11.15 16.34
C MET A 158 6.27 11.40 17.73
N GLN A 159 6.85 10.43 18.43
CA GLN A 159 7.58 10.75 19.67
C GLN A 159 8.79 11.66 19.39
N THR A 160 9.44 11.46 18.24
CA THR A 160 10.46 12.36 17.67
C THR A 160 9.79 13.65 17.13
N PHE A 161 8.55 13.59 16.59
CA PHE A 161 7.83 14.77 16.04
C PHE A 161 7.03 15.66 16.98
N GLU A 162 6.68 15.21 18.19
CA GLU A 162 6.23 16.10 19.27
C GLU A 162 7.38 16.99 19.76
N GLU A 163 8.62 16.49 19.69
CA GLU A 163 9.83 17.28 19.97
C GLU A 163 10.24 18.19 18.79
N PHE A 164 9.85 17.87 17.55
CA PHE A 164 10.03 18.71 16.36
C PHE A 164 9.15 20.00 16.35
N ASP A 165 8.61 20.41 17.50
CA ASP A 165 8.29 21.82 17.77
C ASP A 165 9.57 22.68 17.85
N ASP A 166 10.72 22.05 18.02
CA ASP A 166 12.05 22.64 17.89
C ASP A 166 12.44 22.77 16.40
N GLU A 167 12.48 24.01 15.91
CA GLU A 167 12.85 24.33 14.52
C GLU A 167 14.30 23.95 14.19
N GLU A 168 15.21 23.99 15.17
CA GLU A 168 16.62 23.63 14.98
C GLU A 168 16.77 22.12 14.78
N LEU A 169 16.11 21.33 15.63
CA LEU A 169 16.10 19.86 15.47
C LEU A 169 15.48 19.48 14.13
N CYS A 170 14.35 20.10 13.75
CA CYS A 170 13.74 19.93 12.43
C CYS A 170 14.76 20.18 11.32
N GLY A 171 15.39 21.35 11.32
CA GLY A 171 16.38 21.74 10.32
C GLY A 171 17.48 20.69 10.19
N ARG A 172 18.05 20.26 11.31
CA ARG A 172 19.12 19.25 11.35
C ARG A 172 18.68 17.90 10.79
N TYR A 173 17.46 17.44 11.09
CA TYR A 173 16.93 16.21 10.50
C TYR A 173 16.86 16.31 8.97
N TYR A 174 16.32 17.40 8.43
CA TYR A 174 16.23 17.60 6.98
C TYR A 174 17.59 17.71 6.30
N GLU A 175 18.55 18.38 6.94
CA GLU A 175 19.94 18.45 6.45
C GLU A 175 20.58 17.07 6.35
N LEU A 176 20.38 16.22 7.36
CA LEU A 176 20.90 14.86 7.38
C LEU A 176 20.20 13.96 6.36
N GLU A 177 18.87 14.05 6.24
CA GLU A 177 18.09 13.34 5.21
C GLU A 177 18.53 13.74 3.80
N GLU A 178 18.70 15.05 3.56
CA GLU A 178 19.17 15.56 2.29
C GLU A 178 20.58 15.05 1.97
N ALA A 179 21.49 15.08 2.95
CA ALA A 179 22.84 14.56 2.77
C ALA A 179 22.83 13.05 2.46
N TYR A 180 21.99 12.28 3.16
CA TYR A 180 21.85 10.84 2.95
C TYR A 180 21.28 10.51 1.57
N ILE A 181 20.18 11.16 1.17
CA ILE A 181 19.55 10.97 -0.15
C ILE A 181 20.54 11.37 -1.25
N ARG A 182 21.23 12.51 -1.14
CA ARG A 182 22.27 12.91 -2.10
C ARG A 182 23.40 11.89 -2.18
N GLN A 183 23.84 11.34 -1.05
CA GLN A 183 24.86 10.29 -1.05
C GLN A 183 24.35 9.00 -1.73
N LEU A 184 23.11 8.60 -1.45
CA LEU A 184 22.46 7.44 -2.05
C LEU A 184 22.36 7.58 -3.58
N GLN A 185 21.96 8.75 -4.07
CA GLN A 185 21.74 9.02 -5.49
C GLN A 185 23.02 9.42 -6.26
N SER A 186 24.10 9.80 -5.57
CA SER A 186 25.39 10.16 -6.21
C SER A 186 26.29 8.96 -6.54
N LYS A 187 26.11 7.83 -5.86
CA LYS A 187 26.90 6.62 -6.10
C LYS A 187 26.48 5.93 -7.40
N SER A 188 27.12 6.31 -8.50
CA SER A 188 26.91 5.73 -9.84
C SER A 188 27.43 4.29 -9.96
N SER A 189 28.32 3.85 -9.07
CA SER A 189 28.90 2.50 -9.06
C SER A 189 28.00 1.43 -8.40
N GLU A 190 27.00 1.82 -7.61
CA GLU A 190 26.08 0.87 -6.97
C GLU A 190 24.90 0.59 -7.91
N THR A 191 25.17 -0.16 -8.99
CA THR A 191 24.22 -0.30 -10.09
C THR A 191 23.02 -1.15 -9.74
N ASN A 192 23.07 -2.14 -8.84
CA ASN A 192 21.88 -2.95 -8.48
C ASN A 192 21.52 -2.74 -7.00
N THR A 193 20.65 -1.76 -6.74
CA THR A 193 20.21 -1.44 -5.38
C THR A 193 18.69 -1.40 -5.31
N PHE A 194 18.11 -2.11 -4.35
CA PHE A 194 16.73 -1.92 -3.94
C PHE A 194 16.74 -1.12 -2.64
N PHE A 195 16.06 0.00 -2.63
CA PHE A 195 15.98 0.89 -1.49
C PHE A 195 14.53 1.00 -1.03
N PHE A 196 14.28 0.78 0.26
CA PHE A 196 13.00 1.00 0.90
C PHE A 196 13.12 2.08 1.97
N THR A 197 12.17 3.00 2.01
CA THR A 197 12.01 3.95 3.11
C THR A 197 10.54 4.24 3.40
N GLN A 198 10.27 4.61 4.64
CA GLN A 198 8.95 4.96 5.14
C GLN A 198 8.99 6.34 5.81
N GLN A 199 7.99 7.18 5.50
CA GLN A 199 7.74 8.43 6.20
C GLN A 199 6.35 8.39 6.86
N GLN A 200 6.34 8.42 8.20
CA GLN A 200 5.15 8.19 9.02
C GLN A 200 4.65 9.43 9.78
N ASP A 201 5.37 10.57 9.71
CA ASP A 201 5.03 11.80 10.46
C ASP A 201 3.56 12.23 10.28
N TRP A 202 3.05 12.19 9.05
CA TRP A 202 1.63 12.50 8.76
C TRP A 202 0.68 11.52 9.44
N HIS A 203 0.94 10.21 9.27
CA HIS A 203 0.11 9.15 9.81
C HIS A 203 0.00 9.27 11.33
N ASP A 204 1.11 9.35 12.05
CA ASP A 204 1.08 9.44 13.50
C ASP A 204 0.39 10.73 14.00
N SER A 205 0.62 11.85 13.31
CA SER A 205 -0.05 13.11 13.61
C SER A 205 -1.57 13.02 13.45
N TRP A 206 -2.05 12.25 12.47
CA TRP A 206 -3.47 12.01 12.25
C TRP A 206 -4.07 11.18 13.40
N TYR A 207 -3.40 10.11 13.82
CA TYR A 207 -3.89 9.21 14.88
C TYR A 207 -3.99 9.89 16.25
N THR A 208 -3.13 10.87 16.54
CA THR A 208 -3.22 11.64 17.78
C THR A 208 -4.20 12.81 17.75
N LYS A 209 -4.86 13.03 16.61
CA LYS A 209 -5.93 14.03 16.44
C LYS A 209 -5.50 15.47 16.79
N ARG A 210 -4.20 15.78 16.67
CA ARG A 210 -3.65 17.14 16.90
C ARG A 210 -3.58 17.94 15.61
N LEU A 211 -4.56 18.81 15.37
CA LEU A 211 -4.70 19.57 14.11
C LEU A 211 -3.44 20.39 13.71
N SER A 212 -2.77 21.03 14.66
CA SER A 212 -1.54 21.80 14.39
C SER A 212 -0.35 20.91 14.03
N ALA A 213 -0.27 19.71 14.61
CA ALA A 213 0.73 18.71 14.26
C ALA A 213 0.48 18.18 12.83
N MET A 214 -0.78 17.84 12.51
CA MET A 214 -1.17 17.33 11.18
C MET A 214 -0.80 18.28 10.04
N ARG A 215 -1.06 19.58 10.18
CA ARG A 215 -0.72 20.57 9.13
C ARG A 215 0.79 20.61 8.88
N ARG A 216 1.58 20.61 9.96
CA ARG A 216 3.04 20.68 9.90
C ARG A 216 3.63 19.39 9.37
N SER A 217 3.14 18.23 9.81
CA SER A 217 3.62 16.93 9.37
C SER A 217 3.33 16.68 7.88
N ARG A 218 2.18 17.13 7.38
CA ARG A 218 1.91 17.12 5.94
C ARG A 218 2.95 17.93 5.18
N ARG A 219 3.18 19.19 5.57
CA ARG A 219 4.17 20.06 4.93
C ARG A 219 5.56 19.42 4.96
N ARG A 220 5.98 18.94 6.13
CA ARG A 220 7.24 18.24 6.37
C ARG A 220 7.43 17.02 5.47
N THR A 221 6.42 16.15 5.40
CA THR A 221 6.40 14.98 4.50
C THR A 221 6.57 15.38 3.04
N LEU A 222 5.92 16.46 2.60
CA LEU A 222 6.04 16.96 1.22
C LEU A 222 7.41 17.61 0.95
N GLU A 223 7.98 18.35 1.91
CA GLU A 223 9.34 18.89 1.80
C GLU A 223 10.39 17.76 1.76
N TRP A 224 10.21 16.72 2.58
CA TRP A 224 11.04 15.52 2.53
C TRP A 224 11.00 14.88 1.14
N LEU A 225 9.82 14.74 0.53
CA LEU A 225 9.67 14.20 -0.82
C LEU A 225 10.42 15.02 -1.88
N LYS A 226 10.57 16.34 -1.69
CA LYS A 226 11.30 17.23 -2.62
C LYS A 226 12.81 17.04 -2.60
N LEU A 227 13.37 16.40 -1.57
CA LEU A 227 14.79 16.09 -1.47
C LEU A 227 15.22 15.06 -2.52
N TRP A 228 14.28 14.25 -3.01
CA TRP A 228 14.53 13.19 -3.98
C TRP A 228 14.75 13.74 -5.40
N ASN A 229 15.83 13.28 -6.03
CA ASN A 229 16.05 13.49 -7.45
C ASN A 229 15.32 12.41 -8.27
N PHE A 230 14.10 12.72 -8.71
CA PHE A 230 13.30 11.82 -9.56
C PHE A 230 13.81 11.69 -11.00
N ASP A 231 14.83 12.45 -11.41
CA ASP A 231 15.45 12.37 -12.73
C ASP A 231 16.73 11.50 -12.73
N GLU A 232 17.01 10.76 -11.64
CA GLU A 232 18.17 9.87 -11.58
C GLU A 232 18.13 8.83 -12.72
N PRO A 233 19.19 8.71 -13.54
CA PRO A 233 19.22 7.79 -14.66
C PRO A 233 19.30 6.33 -14.19
N ASP A 234 18.70 5.42 -14.95
CA ASP A 234 18.68 3.98 -14.63
C ASP A 234 18.10 3.68 -13.23
N ALA A 235 17.09 4.47 -12.85
CA ALA A 235 16.35 4.33 -11.60
C ALA A 235 14.85 4.16 -11.84
N VAL A 236 14.20 3.38 -10.97
CA VAL A 236 12.74 3.21 -10.92
C VAL A 236 12.25 3.72 -9.56
N PHE A 237 11.24 4.57 -9.56
CA PHE A 237 10.58 5.09 -8.36
C PHE A 237 9.17 4.53 -8.26
N TRP A 238 8.88 3.89 -7.13
CA TRP A 238 7.56 3.44 -6.71
C TRP A 238 7.23 4.12 -5.39
N ILE A 239 6.46 5.20 -5.44
CA ILE A 239 6.07 5.98 -4.26
C ILE A 239 4.59 5.72 -4.01
N PHE A 240 4.19 5.34 -2.81
CA PHE A 240 2.81 4.89 -2.59
C PHE A 240 2.30 5.22 -1.20
N SER A 241 0.98 5.12 -1.05
CA SER A 241 0.31 5.06 0.24
C SER A 241 -0.31 3.68 0.43
N ASP A 242 -0.08 3.12 1.59
CA ASP A 242 -0.49 1.79 2.02
C ASP A 242 -1.97 1.68 2.38
N HIS A 243 -2.57 2.73 2.96
CA HIS A 243 -4.01 2.78 3.26
C HIS A 243 -4.54 4.22 3.23
N GLY A 244 -5.86 4.39 3.22
CA GLY A 244 -6.47 5.71 3.44
C GLY A 244 -6.34 6.18 4.89
N TYR A 245 -6.38 7.50 5.12
CA TYR A 245 -6.21 8.11 6.46
C TYR A 245 -7.38 7.89 7.43
N GLN A 246 -8.54 7.41 7.00
CA GLN A 246 -9.71 7.23 7.87
C GLN A 246 -9.77 5.81 8.44
N VAL A 247 -8.75 5.41 9.21
CA VAL A 247 -8.58 4.01 9.67
C VAL A 247 -9.59 3.57 10.74
N GLU A 248 -10.55 4.43 11.12
CA GLU A 248 -11.44 4.21 12.27
C GLU A 248 -12.66 3.30 12.01
N THR A 249 -12.93 2.90 10.77
CA THR A 249 -14.13 2.11 10.44
C THR A 249 -13.80 0.77 9.80
N VAL A 250 -14.52 -0.27 10.24
CA VAL A 250 -14.40 -1.67 9.77
C VAL A 250 -14.40 -1.81 8.25
N ILE A 251 -15.02 -0.88 7.51
CA ILE A 251 -14.83 -0.66 6.07
C ILE A 251 -15.22 0.79 5.77
N SER A 252 -14.26 1.59 5.30
CA SER A 252 -14.56 2.79 4.51
C SER A 252 -14.03 2.59 3.09
N PRO A 253 -14.84 2.86 2.06
CA PRO A 253 -14.39 2.89 0.67
C PRO A 253 -13.16 3.78 0.44
N LYS A 254 -12.96 4.80 1.28
CA LYS A 254 -11.82 5.71 1.20
C LYS A 254 -10.51 5.06 1.67
N ASP A 255 -10.56 3.88 2.29
CA ASP A 255 -9.40 3.23 2.87
C ASP A 255 -8.72 2.25 1.90
N THR A 256 -9.51 1.62 1.02
CA THR A 256 -9.05 0.57 0.08
C THR A 256 -8.38 1.15 -1.15
N LEU A 257 -8.92 2.26 -1.67
CA LEU A 257 -8.46 2.87 -2.91
C LEU A 257 -7.56 4.06 -2.56
N THR A 258 -6.25 3.83 -2.64
CA THR A 258 -5.20 4.81 -2.39
C THR A 258 -4.57 5.28 -3.71
N TRP A 259 -3.32 5.72 -3.67
CA TRP A 259 -2.57 6.24 -4.79
C TRP A 259 -1.15 5.66 -4.80
N MET A 260 -0.58 5.63 -6.00
CA MET A 260 0.80 5.30 -6.27
C MET A 260 1.32 6.25 -7.36
N LEU A 261 2.57 6.67 -7.22
CA LEU A 261 3.32 7.47 -8.17
C LEU A 261 4.46 6.62 -8.72
N PHE A 262 4.51 6.51 -10.05
CA PHE A 262 5.49 5.70 -10.76
C PHE A 262 6.37 6.55 -11.66
N ARG A 263 7.66 6.25 -11.68
CA ARG A 263 8.59 6.76 -12.68
C ARG A 263 9.68 5.74 -12.98
N ASP A 264 9.95 5.52 -14.26
CA ASP A 264 11.01 4.63 -14.73
C ASP A 264 11.93 5.43 -15.67
N ASN A 265 13.17 5.63 -15.24
CA ASN A 265 14.21 6.37 -15.98
C ASN A 265 15.26 5.43 -16.60
N ARG A 266 14.95 4.13 -16.74
CA ARG A 266 15.82 3.18 -17.43
C ARG A 266 15.88 3.49 -18.93
N PRO A 267 16.90 2.98 -19.65
CA PRO A 267 16.99 3.15 -21.11
C PRO A 267 15.76 2.61 -21.86
N GLN A 268 15.10 1.59 -21.31
CA GLN A 268 13.85 1.04 -21.80
C GLN A 268 12.80 1.14 -20.68
N PRO A 269 12.15 2.30 -20.55
CA PRO A 269 11.25 2.55 -19.43
C PRO A 269 9.96 1.73 -19.58
N MET A 270 9.46 1.24 -18.45
CA MET A 270 8.09 0.79 -18.32
C MET A 270 7.18 2.01 -18.27
N HIS A 271 6.09 1.96 -19.02
CA HIS A 271 5.02 2.94 -18.89
C HIS A 271 3.78 2.23 -18.33
N PRO A 272 3.18 2.75 -17.24
CA PRO A 272 1.91 2.26 -16.78
C PRO A 272 0.89 2.28 -17.92
N MET A 273 0.34 1.12 -18.26
CA MET A 273 -0.75 1.02 -19.26
C MET A 273 -2.13 1.16 -18.61
N ARG A 274 -2.16 1.35 -17.28
CA ARG A 274 -3.38 1.39 -16.47
C ARG A 274 -3.35 2.56 -15.52
N SER A 275 -4.56 2.96 -15.14
CA SER A 275 -4.83 3.94 -14.09
C SER A 275 -5.17 3.30 -12.74
N VAL A 276 -5.39 1.97 -12.68
CA VAL A 276 -5.61 1.22 -11.43
C VAL A 276 -4.75 -0.04 -11.38
N ILE A 277 -4.16 -0.29 -10.21
CA ILE A 277 -3.39 -1.51 -9.87
C ILE A 277 -3.84 -2.08 -8.52
N SER A 278 -3.47 -3.31 -8.22
CA SER A 278 -3.48 -3.86 -6.85
C SER A 278 -2.10 -3.73 -6.22
N SER A 279 -2.00 -3.69 -4.89
CA SER A 279 -0.71 -3.75 -4.20
C SER A 279 0.11 -5.00 -4.58
N VAL A 280 -0.53 -6.13 -4.91
CA VAL A 280 0.19 -7.34 -5.39
C VAL A 280 0.89 -7.13 -6.75
N ASP A 281 0.47 -6.14 -7.55
CA ASP A 281 1.10 -5.86 -8.85
C ASP A 281 2.52 -5.34 -8.71
N PHE A 282 2.90 -4.81 -7.54
CA PHE A 282 4.28 -4.43 -7.24
C PHE A 282 5.22 -5.61 -7.46
N TYR A 283 4.93 -6.77 -6.85
CA TYR A 283 5.73 -7.98 -6.99
C TYR A 283 5.97 -8.30 -8.47
N SER A 284 4.89 -8.45 -9.25
CA SER A 284 4.98 -8.80 -10.67
C SER A 284 5.75 -7.76 -11.49
N THR A 285 5.62 -6.48 -11.14
CA THR A 285 6.36 -5.40 -11.78
C THR A 285 7.85 -5.54 -11.50
N ILE A 286 8.26 -5.77 -10.25
CA ILE A 286 9.67 -5.99 -9.91
C ILE A 286 10.21 -7.26 -10.57
N MET A 287 9.46 -8.36 -10.58
CA MET A 287 9.89 -9.59 -11.27
C MET A 287 10.12 -9.37 -12.77
N CYS A 288 9.27 -8.56 -13.42
CA CYS A 288 9.46 -8.15 -14.80
C CYS A 288 10.72 -7.28 -14.98
N LEU A 289 11.01 -6.36 -14.05
CA LEU A 289 12.26 -5.59 -14.05
C LEU A 289 13.51 -6.49 -13.92
N LEU A 290 13.39 -7.61 -13.21
CA LEU A 290 14.44 -8.61 -13.07
C LEU A 290 14.55 -9.57 -14.27
N GLY A 291 13.77 -9.37 -15.34
CA GLY A 291 13.78 -10.22 -16.53
C GLY A 291 13.12 -11.58 -16.31
N LYS A 292 12.36 -11.75 -15.22
CA LYS A 292 11.66 -13.00 -14.90
C LYS A 292 10.20 -12.87 -15.33
N THR A 293 9.91 -13.27 -16.58
CA THR A 293 8.57 -13.23 -17.17
C THR A 293 7.78 -14.52 -16.98
N ASP A 294 8.42 -15.60 -16.53
CA ASP A 294 7.83 -16.95 -16.37
C ASP A 294 7.18 -17.18 -14.99
N HIS A 295 7.06 -16.15 -14.16
CA HIS A 295 6.29 -16.26 -12.91
C HIS A 295 4.82 -16.36 -13.28
N GLN A 296 4.35 -17.61 -13.33
CA GLN A 296 2.98 -18.07 -13.57
C GLN A 296 1.99 -16.91 -13.70
N ASP A 297 1.59 -16.65 -14.95
CA ASP A 297 0.44 -15.84 -15.35
C ASP A 297 -0.83 -16.40 -14.67
N THR A 298 -0.94 -16.23 -13.36
CA THR A 298 -2.22 -16.26 -12.70
C THR A 298 -2.88 -14.94 -13.04
N GLU A 299 -4.15 -14.96 -13.44
CA GLU A 299 -4.93 -13.76 -13.79
C GLU A 299 -4.89 -12.65 -12.71
N ALA A 300 -4.41 -12.97 -11.50
CA ALA A 300 -4.27 -12.08 -10.36
C ALA A 300 -3.05 -11.15 -10.42
N LEU A 301 -1.92 -11.54 -11.03
CA LEU A 301 -0.67 -10.77 -11.04
C LEU A 301 -0.39 -10.21 -12.42
N VAL A 302 -0.39 -8.88 -12.55
CA VAL A 302 -0.17 -8.31 -13.88
C VAL A 302 0.72 -7.06 -13.80
N PRO A 303 1.94 -7.10 -14.36
CA PRO A 303 2.90 -6.00 -14.34
C PRO A 303 2.29 -4.68 -14.84
N ILE A 304 2.78 -3.57 -14.30
CA ILE A 304 2.23 -2.24 -14.54
C ILE A 304 2.22 -1.82 -16.03
N ASN A 305 3.14 -2.38 -16.82
CA ASN A 305 3.33 -2.10 -18.25
C ASN A 305 2.55 -3.04 -19.18
N LYS A 306 1.66 -3.89 -18.66
CA LYS A 306 0.75 -4.71 -19.49
C LYS A 306 -0.67 -4.18 -19.37
N ALA A 307 -1.51 -4.37 -20.37
CA ALA A 307 -2.96 -4.19 -20.18
C ALA A 307 -3.49 -5.24 -19.18
N ALA A 308 -4.48 -4.88 -18.35
CA ALA A 308 -5.22 -5.86 -17.55
C ALA A 308 -6.39 -6.38 -18.37
N SER A 309 -6.86 -7.59 -18.08
CA SER A 309 -8.19 -8.01 -18.57
C SER A 309 -9.25 -7.05 -18.02
N LEU A 310 -10.20 -6.66 -18.86
CA LEU A 310 -11.39 -5.89 -18.46
C LEU A 310 -12.23 -6.64 -17.41
N GLU A 311 -12.02 -7.96 -17.28
CA GLU A 311 -12.69 -8.85 -16.33
C GLU A 311 -11.93 -8.99 -15.00
N ARG A 312 -10.80 -8.30 -14.83
CA ARG A 312 -9.96 -8.45 -13.64
C ARG A 312 -10.69 -8.05 -12.37
N VAL A 313 -10.61 -8.93 -11.38
CA VAL A 313 -11.04 -8.69 -10.01
C VAL A 313 -9.83 -8.34 -9.16
N PHE A 314 -9.90 -7.21 -8.48
CA PHE A 314 -8.92 -6.73 -7.51
C PHE A 314 -9.31 -7.24 -6.13
N LEU A 315 -8.40 -7.95 -5.48
CA LEU A 315 -8.66 -8.53 -4.17
C LEU A 315 -7.98 -7.70 -3.10
N GLY A 316 -8.60 -7.64 -1.93
CA GLY A 316 -8.08 -7.00 -0.74
C GLY A 316 -8.63 -7.69 0.51
N GLU A 317 -8.00 -7.45 1.64
CA GLU A 317 -8.50 -7.90 2.94
C GLU A 317 -8.67 -6.68 3.84
N ASP A 318 -9.56 -6.74 4.81
CA ASP A 318 -9.59 -5.76 5.88
C ASP A 318 -9.56 -6.50 7.22
N SER A 319 -8.43 -6.32 7.89
CA SER A 319 -8.12 -7.06 9.10
C SER A 319 -8.19 -6.18 10.36
N ARG A 320 -8.90 -5.05 10.26
CA ARG A 320 -9.15 -4.14 11.37
C ARG A 320 -10.50 -4.41 12.01
N VAL A 321 -10.59 -5.04 13.19
CA VAL A 321 -11.82 -4.93 14.01
C VAL A 321 -11.56 -4.91 15.52
N LYS A 322 -12.45 -4.13 16.15
CA LYS A 322 -12.81 -3.90 17.56
C LYS A 322 -13.16 -5.15 18.40
N ASP A 323 -13.38 -6.32 17.78
CA ASP A 323 -13.97 -7.51 18.42
C ASP A 323 -13.07 -8.77 18.35
N ASN A 324 -12.32 -8.99 17.26
CA ASN A 324 -11.29 -10.02 17.14
C ASN A 324 -10.01 -9.44 16.54
N GLU A 325 -9.15 -8.95 17.44
CA GLU A 325 -7.90 -8.30 17.08
C GLU A 325 -6.89 -9.25 16.40
N LYS A 326 -7.10 -10.58 16.43
CA LYS A 326 -6.12 -11.58 15.96
C LYS A 326 -6.39 -12.15 14.57
N PHE A 327 -7.55 -11.93 13.96
CA PHE A 327 -7.88 -12.52 12.67
C PHE A 327 -8.53 -11.51 11.73
N CYS A 328 -8.49 -11.80 10.43
CA CYS A 328 -9.22 -11.01 9.44
C CYS A 328 -10.72 -11.17 9.69
N GLU A 329 -11.43 -10.04 9.71
CA GLU A 329 -12.86 -10.00 9.96
C GLU A 329 -13.65 -9.48 8.75
N ALA A 330 -12.96 -8.94 7.75
CA ALA A 330 -13.59 -8.51 6.53
C ALA A 330 -12.77 -8.93 5.30
N ALA A 331 -13.46 -9.54 4.34
CA ALA A 331 -12.91 -9.83 3.02
C ALA A 331 -13.38 -8.75 2.05
N VAL A 332 -12.46 -8.16 1.28
CA VAL A 332 -12.75 -7.07 0.35
C VAL A 332 -12.48 -7.52 -1.08
N VAL A 333 -13.49 -7.50 -1.93
CA VAL A 333 -13.35 -7.79 -3.36
C VAL A 333 -13.80 -6.58 -4.14
N SER A 334 -12.93 -6.06 -4.98
CA SER A 334 -13.23 -4.97 -5.89
C SER A 334 -13.18 -5.47 -7.33
N THR A 335 -14.09 -5.03 -8.18
CA THR A 335 -14.01 -5.27 -9.63
C THR A 335 -14.27 -3.95 -10.33
N ILE A 336 -13.56 -3.71 -11.42
CA ILE A 336 -13.87 -2.60 -12.33
C ILE A 336 -14.82 -3.14 -13.39
N VAL A 337 -15.85 -2.37 -13.74
CA VAL A 337 -16.96 -2.84 -14.62
C VAL A 337 -17.13 -1.95 -15.84
N GLU A 338 -16.59 -0.74 -15.78
CA GLU A 338 -16.65 0.18 -16.90
C GLU A 338 -15.34 0.92 -17.02
N TRP A 339 -14.86 1.03 -18.26
CA TRP A 339 -13.59 1.63 -18.63
C TRP A 339 -13.82 2.66 -19.74
N ASP A 340 -13.05 3.75 -19.70
CA ASP A 340 -12.77 4.61 -20.83
C ASP A 340 -11.43 4.15 -21.42
N ASP A 341 -11.50 3.42 -22.52
CA ASP A 341 -10.33 2.91 -23.21
C ASP A 341 -9.76 4.00 -24.12
N GLN A 342 -8.69 4.65 -23.65
CA GLN A 342 -7.89 5.54 -24.49
C GLN A 342 -6.65 4.81 -25.02
N PRO A 343 -6.13 5.20 -26.21
CA PRO A 343 -5.00 4.51 -26.85
C PRO A 343 -3.71 4.40 -26.00
N SER A 344 -3.56 5.23 -24.97
CA SER A 344 -2.35 5.34 -24.14
C SER A 344 -2.54 4.93 -22.67
N ILE A 345 -3.78 4.80 -22.19
CA ILE A 345 -4.13 4.41 -20.82
C ILE A 345 -5.63 4.11 -20.71
N SER A 346 -5.99 2.98 -20.08
CA SER A 346 -7.38 2.71 -19.72
C SER A 346 -7.70 3.32 -18.35
N TYR A 347 -8.79 4.09 -18.29
CA TYR A 347 -9.32 4.68 -17.06
C TYR A 347 -10.58 3.95 -16.61
N PRO A 348 -10.75 3.58 -15.33
CA PRO A 348 -12.04 3.12 -14.85
C PRO A 348 -13.01 4.30 -14.95
N ILE A 349 -14.24 4.03 -15.37
CA ILE A 349 -15.37 4.94 -15.19
C ILE A 349 -16.09 4.56 -13.89
N THR A 350 -16.32 3.26 -13.71
CA THR A 350 -17.06 2.70 -12.57
C THR A 350 -16.36 1.48 -11.98
N MET A 351 -16.11 1.51 -10.67
CA MET A 351 -15.63 0.36 -9.89
C MET A 351 -16.65 -0.03 -8.81
N TYR A 352 -16.86 -1.33 -8.63
CA TYR A 352 -17.69 -1.85 -7.55
C TYR A 352 -16.82 -2.60 -6.55
N LEU A 353 -16.99 -2.28 -5.28
CA LEU A 353 -16.36 -2.96 -4.16
C LEU A 353 -17.43 -3.69 -3.37
N ALA A 354 -17.32 -5.01 -3.29
CA ALA A 354 -18.10 -5.85 -2.39
C ALA A 354 -17.23 -6.25 -1.20
N CYS A 355 -17.71 -5.97 0.00
CA CYS A 355 -17.04 -6.40 1.21
C CYS A 355 -17.96 -7.28 2.05
N TYR A 356 -17.48 -8.48 2.39
CA TYR A 356 -18.08 -9.33 3.39
C TYR A 356 -17.57 -8.96 4.77
N VAL A 357 -18.48 -8.69 5.71
CA VAL A 357 -18.17 -8.33 7.11
C VAL A 357 -18.61 -9.48 8.01
N ARG A 358 -17.65 -10.19 8.59
CA ARG A 358 -17.87 -11.46 9.30
C ARG A 358 -18.73 -11.29 10.55
N HIS A 359 -18.40 -10.37 11.45
CA HIS A 359 -19.16 -10.20 12.70
C HIS A 359 -20.59 -9.70 12.49
N LEU A 360 -20.85 -8.98 11.38
CA LEU A 360 -22.19 -8.57 10.98
C LEU A 360 -22.89 -9.61 10.11
N ASN A 361 -22.16 -10.64 9.66
CA ASN A 361 -22.57 -11.59 8.64
C ASN A 361 -23.31 -10.94 7.46
N THR A 362 -22.74 -9.87 6.89
CA THR A 362 -23.39 -9.06 5.86
C THR A 362 -22.43 -8.70 4.73
N ILE A 363 -22.96 -8.48 3.53
CA ILE A 363 -22.20 -7.92 2.42
C ILE A 363 -22.58 -6.45 2.24
N LYS A 364 -21.56 -5.59 2.22
CA LYS A 364 -21.67 -4.16 1.87
C LYS A 364 -21.14 -3.97 0.46
N ILE A 365 -21.84 -3.18 -0.35
CA ILE A 365 -21.40 -2.88 -1.72
C ILE A 365 -21.28 -1.37 -1.89
N PHE A 366 -20.20 -0.97 -2.54
CA PHE A 366 -19.90 0.41 -2.85
C PHE A 366 -19.63 0.57 -4.33
N ARG A 367 -20.20 1.61 -4.93
CA ARG A 367 -19.93 2.04 -6.29
C ARG A 367 -19.03 3.27 -6.24
N TYR A 368 -17.90 3.21 -6.91
CA TYR A 368 -17.02 4.34 -7.16
C TYR A 368 -17.23 4.87 -8.56
N LEU A 369 -17.38 6.18 -8.66
CA LEU A 369 -17.36 6.91 -9.92
C LEU A 369 -16.05 7.68 -10.01
N PHE A 370 -15.32 7.46 -11.09
CA PHE A 370 -14.08 8.15 -11.39
C PHE A 370 -14.38 9.32 -12.32
N LEU A 371 -14.02 10.53 -11.90
CA LEU A 371 -13.99 11.71 -12.77
C LEU A 371 -12.54 12.03 -13.08
N HIS A 372 -12.05 11.55 -14.23
CA HIS A 372 -10.65 11.67 -14.66
C HIS A 372 -9.64 11.07 -13.64
N GLU A 373 -9.02 11.91 -12.80
CA GLU A 373 -7.89 11.57 -11.92
C GLU A 373 -8.27 11.44 -10.44
N ASN A 374 -9.53 11.66 -10.06
CA ASN A 374 -9.98 11.59 -8.67
C ASN A 374 -11.26 10.75 -8.52
N PRO A 375 -11.29 9.74 -7.63
CA PRO A 375 -12.51 9.03 -7.27
C PRO A 375 -13.37 9.99 -6.44
N TYR A 376 -14.52 10.43 -6.97
CA TYR A 376 -15.26 11.54 -6.36
C TYR A 376 -16.43 11.11 -5.45
N ALA A 377 -16.87 9.86 -5.50
CA ALA A 377 -17.88 9.38 -4.57
C ALA A 377 -17.88 7.85 -4.53
N ALA A 378 -17.72 7.29 -3.33
CA ALA A 378 -18.18 5.94 -3.05
C ALA A 378 -19.62 6.03 -2.57
N GLU A 379 -20.57 5.57 -3.37
CA GLU A 379 -21.96 5.44 -2.99
C GLU A 379 -22.22 4.02 -2.50
N LYS A 380 -22.82 3.88 -1.31
CA LYS A 380 -23.28 2.57 -0.84
C LYS A 380 -24.51 2.18 -1.64
N ILE A 381 -24.47 1.02 -2.29
CA ILE A 381 -25.60 0.48 -3.06
C ILE A 381 -26.05 -0.87 -2.47
N SER A 382 -27.24 -1.33 -2.83
CA SER A 382 -27.66 -2.69 -2.47
C SER A 382 -27.10 -3.74 -3.44
N LEU A 383 -27.11 -5.01 -3.02
CA LEU A 383 -26.78 -6.13 -3.90
C LEU A 383 -27.73 -6.25 -5.08
N THR A 384 -29.01 -5.88 -4.90
CA THR A 384 -30.00 -5.90 -5.98
C THR A 384 -29.75 -4.81 -7.02
N ASP A 385 -29.11 -3.70 -6.64
CA ASP A 385 -28.77 -2.59 -7.54
C ASP A 385 -27.45 -2.81 -8.31
N LEU A 386 -26.67 -3.82 -7.94
CA LEU A 386 -25.43 -4.14 -8.64
C LEU A 386 -25.76 -4.62 -10.06
N PRO A 387 -25.30 -3.96 -11.12
CA PRO A 387 -25.64 -4.37 -12.48
C PRO A 387 -25.10 -5.78 -12.76
N ASP A 388 -25.91 -6.61 -13.40
CA ASP A 388 -25.46 -7.90 -13.93
C ASP A 388 -24.85 -7.78 -15.33
N LYS A 389 -24.52 -6.54 -15.73
CA LYS A 389 -23.81 -6.25 -16.98
C LYS A 389 -22.48 -7.01 -16.98
N ASP A 390 -22.22 -7.72 -18.08
CA ASP A 390 -21.02 -8.51 -18.30
C ASP A 390 -20.72 -9.51 -17.18
N GLY A 391 -21.72 -9.99 -16.42
CA GLY A 391 -21.51 -10.95 -15.33
C GLY A 391 -20.78 -10.39 -14.09
N CYS A 392 -20.75 -9.06 -13.91
CA CYS A 392 -20.09 -8.41 -12.77
C CYS A 392 -20.51 -8.99 -11.41
N ARG A 393 -21.81 -9.14 -11.18
CA ARG A 393 -22.36 -9.68 -9.93
C ARG A 393 -21.85 -11.10 -9.67
N ALA A 394 -21.88 -11.95 -10.70
CA ALA A 394 -21.37 -13.32 -10.60
C ALA A 394 -19.86 -13.34 -10.32
N ARG A 395 -19.06 -12.49 -10.96
CA ARG A 395 -17.61 -12.40 -10.71
C ARG A 395 -17.27 -11.96 -9.29
N LEU A 396 -17.92 -10.90 -8.78
CA LEU A 396 -17.69 -10.40 -7.42
C LEU A 396 -18.03 -11.46 -6.37
N LEU A 397 -19.22 -12.03 -6.46
CA LEU A 397 -19.69 -13.04 -5.51
C LEU A 397 -18.93 -14.37 -5.65
N GLY A 398 -18.57 -14.75 -6.87
CA GLY A 398 -17.72 -15.92 -7.14
C GLY A 398 -16.33 -15.76 -6.53
N SER A 399 -15.70 -14.60 -6.73
CA SER A 399 -14.39 -14.32 -6.15
C SER A 399 -14.42 -14.30 -4.63
N LEU A 400 -15.47 -13.76 -4.00
CA LEU A 400 -15.67 -13.85 -2.56
C LEU A 400 -15.74 -15.30 -2.05
N ARG A 401 -16.38 -16.20 -2.81
CA ARG A 401 -16.48 -17.64 -2.48
C ARG A 401 -15.15 -18.38 -2.65
N GLU A 402 -14.41 -18.06 -3.70
CA GLU A 402 -13.22 -18.82 -4.10
C GLU A 402 -11.95 -18.38 -3.39
N LYS A 403 -11.79 -17.07 -3.14
CA LYS A 403 -10.52 -16.50 -2.68
C LYS A 403 -10.38 -16.43 -1.17
N PHE A 404 -11.47 -16.43 -0.42
CA PHE A 404 -11.44 -16.38 1.04
C PHE A 404 -11.88 -17.71 1.62
N SER A 405 -10.95 -18.67 1.65
CA SER A 405 -11.17 -20.02 2.18
C SER A 405 -11.65 -20.06 3.64
N TRP A 406 -11.41 -18.97 4.38
CA TRP A 406 -11.86 -18.79 5.76
C TRP A 406 -13.31 -18.32 5.89
N VAL A 407 -13.94 -17.85 4.81
CA VAL A 407 -15.37 -17.52 4.76
C VAL A 407 -16.14 -18.80 4.47
N LYS A 408 -16.95 -19.27 5.43
CA LYS A 408 -17.78 -20.45 5.18
C LYS A 408 -18.82 -20.13 4.12
N LYS A 409 -19.01 -21.06 3.18
CA LYS A 409 -19.97 -20.93 2.09
C LYS A 409 -21.38 -20.62 2.62
N GLU A 410 -21.79 -21.30 3.69
CA GLU A 410 -23.10 -21.13 4.30
C GLU A 410 -23.27 -19.74 4.95
N GLU A 411 -22.22 -19.22 5.60
CA GLU A 411 -22.22 -17.88 6.20
C GLU A 411 -22.36 -16.81 5.11
N LEU A 412 -21.61 -16.95 4.01
CA LEU A 412 -21.69 -16.05 2.87
C LEU A 412 -23.03 -16.12 2.15
N GLU A 413 -23.61 -17.30 1.98
CA GLU A 413 -24.95 -17.47 1.38
C GLU A 413 -26.03 -16.81 2.23
N GLN A 414 -25.97 -16.94 3.56
CA GLN A 414 -26.86 -16.22 4.47
C GLN A 414 -26.67 -14.71 4.39
N ALA A 415 -25.43 -14.23 4.25
CA ALA A 415 -25.14 -12.81 4.07
C ALA A 415 -25.70 -12.27 2.73
N ILE A 416 -25.58 -13.05 1.65
CA ILE A 416 -26.16 -12.72 0.34
C ILE A 416 -27.69 -12.62 0.46
N LEU A 417 -28.33 -13.61 1.09
CA LEU A 417 -29.78 -13.64 1.26
C LEU A 417 -30.28 -12.45 2.11
N SER A 418 -29.61 -12.17 3.23
CA SER A 418 -29.99 -11.06 4.11
C SER A 418 -29.83 -9.70 3.43
N SER A 419 -28.70 -9.45 2.75
CA SER A 419 -28.45 -8.24 1.97
C SER A 419 -29.38 -8.07 0.76
N SER A 420 -30.04 -9.13 0.28
CA SER A 420 -31.06 -9.04 -0.78
C SER A 420 -32.46 -8.75 -0.26
N SER A 421 -32.72 -9.02 1.03
CA SER A 421 -34.06 -8.93 1.65
C SER A 421 -34.35 -7.59 2.34
N SER A 422 -33.32 -6.77 2.58
CA SER A 422 -33.46 -5.49 3.31
C SER A 422 -34.06 -4.34 2.50
N SER A 423 -34.40 -4.54 1.22
CA SER A 423 -35.02 -3.52 0.36
C SER A 423 -36.56 -3.53 0.36
N SER A 424 -37.20 -4.53 0.98
CA SER A 424 -38.66 -4.71 0.94
C SER A 424 -39.45 -4.12 2.11
N SER A 425 -38.82 -3.37 3.03
CA SER A 425 -39.49 -2.87 4.26
C SER A 425 -39.51 -1.35 4.44
N SER A 426 -39.22 -0.56 3.40
CA SER A 426 -39.31 0.92 3.45
C SER A 426 -40.35 1.47 2.47
N SER A 427 -41.56 0.91 2.49
CA SER A 427 -42.73 1.53 1.87
C SER A 427 -44.00 1.15 2.66
N SER A 428 -44.31 1.95 3.68
CA SER A 428 -45.63 2.04 4.30
C SER A 428 -45.79 3.43 4.90
#